data_AF-A0A4Y2VN67-F1
#
_entry.id   AF-A0A4Y2VN67-F1
#
_cell.length_a   1.000
_cell.length_b   1.000
_cell.length_c   1.000
_cell.angle_alpha   90.00
_cell.angle_beta   90.00
_cell.angle_gamma   90.00
#
_symmetry.space_group_name_H-M   'P 1'
#
loop_
_entity.id
_entity.type
_entity.pdbx_description
1 polymer ?
#
loop_
_entity_poly.entity_id
_entity_poly.type
_entity_poly.pdbx_seq_one_letter_code
_entity_poly.pdbx_strand_id
1 'polypeptide(L)'
;MGSLQDSCSGLALWNLVANEILQETWPENAAIQPFADDFVIVSHAPTKIKIENQIQVAIEKFINWADKKKLLQAKLNTSSLAN
;
A
#
# COMPACT_ATOMS: atom_id res chain seq x y z
N MET A 1 25.72 4.24 0.35
CA MET A 1 24.36 4.73 0.67
C MET A 1 23.75 3.68 1.60
N GLY A 2 23.54 4.02 2.86
CA GLY A 2 23.09 3.10 3.89
C GLY A 2 21.61 2.75 3.70
N SER A 3 21.30 1.46 3.75
CA SER A 3 19.96 0.90 3.60
C SER A 3 19.79 -0.19 4.67
N LEU A 4 18.63 -0.17 5.32
CA LEU A 4 18.16 -1.02 6.43
C LEU A 4 19.01 -0.98 7.72
N GLN A 5 18.86 0.09 8.49
CA GLN A 5 18.80 -0.02 9.95
C GLN A 5 17.29 0.00 10.27
N ASP A 6 16.61 -1.09 10.66
CA ASP A 6 16.93 -2.04 11.71
C ASP A 6 16.32 -3.44 11.42
N SER A 7 17.07 -4.50 11.74
CA SER A 7 16.64 -5.91 11.76
C SER A 7 16.40 -6.61 10.40
N CYS A 8 17.10 -7.75 10.19
CA CYS A 8 16.85 -8.69 9.08
C CYS A 8 15.37 -9.12 8.97
N SER A 9 14.64 -9.10 10.08
CA SER A 9 13.22 -9.46 10.12
C SER A 9 12.32 -8.39 9.53
N GLY A 10 12.69 -7.09 9.61
CA GLY A 10 11.91 -5.99 9.04
C GLY A 10 11.89 -6.05 7.51
N LEU A 11 13.05 -6.28 6.90
CA LEU A 11 13.16 -6.48 5.45
C LEU A 11 12.42 -7.73 4.97
N ALA A 12 12.52 -8.83 5.72
CA ALA A 12 11.81 -10.06 5.39
C ALA A 12 10.28 -9.88 5.46
N LEU A 13 9.80 -9.14 6.46
CA LEU A 13 8.38 -8.83 6.61
C LEU A 13 7.89 -7.91 5.49
N TRP A 14 8.65 -6.88 5.13
CA TRP A 14 8.33 -6.01 3.99
C TRP A 14 8.22 -6.80 2.70
N ASN A 15 9.19 -7.68 2.41
CA ASN A 15 9.17 -8.52 1.21
C ASN A 15 7.95 -9.45 1.17
N LEU A 16 7.50 -9.97 2.32
CA LEU A 16 6.27 -10.77 2.39
C LEU A 16 5.03 -9.93 2.04
N VAL A 17 4.89 -8.76 2.68
CA VAL A 17 3.78 -7.83 2.45
C VAL A 17 3.75 -7.36 1.00
N ALA A 18 4.91 -6.98 0.45
CA ALA A 18 5.07 -6.56 -0.93
C ALA A 18 4.71 -7.69 -1.91
N ASN A 19 5.20 -8.91 -1.67
CA ASN A 19 4.89 -10.04 -2.54
C ASN A 19 3.39 -10.39 -2.53
N GLU A 20 2.73 -10.30 -1.38
CA GLU A 20 1.28 -10.56 -1.29
C GLU A 20 0.46 -9.54 -2.08
N ILE A 21 0.76 -8.24 -1.92
CA ILE A 21 -0.01 -7.20 -2.59
C ILE A 21 0.25 -7.13 -4.10
N LEU A 22 1.44 -7.52 -4.53
CA LEU A 22 1.78 -7.62 -5.96
C LEU A 22 1.06 -8.78 -6.66
N GLN A 23 0.62 -9.80 -5.92
CA GLN A 23 -0.15 -10.93 -6.46
C GLN A 23 -1.66 -10.67 -6.52
N GLU A 24 -2.14 -9.56 -5.94
CA GLU A 24 -3.55 -9.18 -6.04
C GLU A 24 -3.94 -8.82 -7.48
N THR A 25 -5.18 -9.15 -7.85
CA THR A 25 -5.73 -8.72 -9.15
C THR A 25 -6.10 -7.24 -9.10
N TRP A 26 -5.38 -6.40 -9.83
CA TRP A 26 -5.63 -4.95 -9.90
C TRP A 26 -6.71 -4.59 -10.92
N PRO A 27 -7.41 -3.44 -10.75
CA PRO A 27 -8.36 -2.94 -11.74
C PRO A 27 -7.71 -2.74 -13.10
N GLU A 28 -8.51 -2.81 -14.16
CA GLU A 28 -8.01 -2.71 -15.53
C GLU A 28 -7.23 -1.41 -15.78
N ASN A 29 -6.04 -1.56 -16.38
CA ASN A 29 -5.09 -0.48 -16.64
C ASN A 29 -4.52 0.20 -15.39
N ALA A 30 -4.64 -0.41 -14.21
CA ALA A 30 -3.93 -0.03 -13.00
C ALA A 30 -3.00 -1.16 -12.54
N ALA A 31 -1.84 -0.81 -12.00
CA ALA A 31 -0.88 -1.73 -11.42
C ALA A 31 -0.29 -1.14 -10.14
N ILE A 32 0.08 -2.00 -9.18
CA ILE A 32 0.86 -1.59 -8.01
C ILE A 32 2.31 -2.03 -8.17
N GLN A 33 3.24 -1.22 -7.67
CA GLN A 33 4.67 -1.50 -7.69
C GLN A 33 5.31 -1.11 -6.35
N PRO A 34 6.31 -1.85 -5.84
CA PRO A 34 7.06 -1.45 -4.67
C PRO A 34 8.03 -0.31 -5.04
N PHE A 35 8.18 0.66 -4.16
CA PHE A 35 9.13 1.76 -4.29
C PHE A 35 9.71 2.11 -2.92
N ALA A 36 10.98 1.76 -2.70
CA ALA A 36 11.62 1.84 -1.39
C ALA A 36 10.77 1.13 -0.31
N ASP A 37 10.32 1.88 0.71
CA ASP A 37 9.48 1.40 1.81
C ASP A 37 7.98 1.64 1.56
N ASP A 38 7.60 2.06 0.34
CA ASP A 38 6.24 2.43 -0.05
C ASP A 38 5.75 1.64 -1.28
N PHE A 39 4.47 1.84 -1.63
CA PHE A 39 3.87 1.33 -2.87
C PHE A 39 3.40 2.48 -3.76
N VAL A 40 3.52 2.28 -5.09
CA VAL A 40 3.06 3.22 -6.11
C VAL A 40 1.98 2.54 -6.96
N ILE A 41 0.87 3.25 -7.19
CA ILE A 41 -0.17 2.84 -8.12
C ILE A 41 0.04 3.59 -9.44
N VAL A 42 0.22 2.85 -10.52
CA VAL A 42 0.39 3.37 -11.88
C VAL A 42 -0.87 3.07 -12.66
N SER A 43 -1.40 4.07 -13.37
CA SER A 43 -2.58 3.92 -14.22
C SER A 43 -2.35 4.46 -15.61
N HIS A 44 -2.96 3.83 -16.62
CA HIS A 44 -2.91 4.27 -18.01
C HIS A 44 -4.32 4.45 -18.60
N ALA A 45 -4.61 5.66 -19.07
CA ALA A 45 -5.82 5.92 -19.84
C ALA A 45 -5.69 7.17 -20.74
N PRO A 46 -6.55 7.29 -21.78
CA PRO A 46 -6.49 8.42 -22.72
C PRO A 46 -6.89 9.78 -22.15
N THR A 47 -7.59 9.82 -21.01
CA THR A 47 -8.10 11.05 -20.41
C THR A 47 -7.81 11.11 -18.92
N LYS A 48 -7.58 12.33 -18.41
CA LYS A 48 -7.36 12.58 -16.97
C LYS A 48 -8.49 12.03 -16.10
N ILE A 49 -9.75 12.23 -16.51
CA ILE A 49 -10.93 11.76 -15.78
C ILE A 49 -10.91 10.22 -15.65
N LYS A 50 -10.54 9.51 -16.72
CA LYS A 50 -10.47 8.04 -16.67
C LYS A 50 -9.32 7.58 -15.77
N ILE A 51 -8.17 8.27 -15.81
CA ILE A 51 -7.05 8.01 -14.89
C ILE A 51 -7.48 8.21 -13.43
N GLU A 52 -8.15 9.32 -13.11
CA GLU A 52 -8.64 9.63 -11.76
C GLU A 52 -9.59 8.54 -11.25
N ASN A 53 -10.56 8.14 -12.07
CA ASN A 53 -11.50 7.06 -11.71
C ASN A 53 -10.78 5.73 -11.48
N GLN A 54 -9.82 5.36 -12.34
CA GLN A 54 -9.04 4.12 -12.19
C GLN A 54 -8.18 4.13 -10.92
N ILE A 55 -7.53 5.25 -10.64
CA ILE A 55 -6.71 5.43 -9.42
C ILE A 55 -7.60 5.35 -8.19
N GLN A 56 -8.78 5.98 -8.18
CA GLN A 56 -9.71 5.90 -7.05
C GLN A 56 -10.12 4.45 -6.76
N VAL A 57 -10.51 3.70 -7.78
CA VAL A 57 -10.88 2.27 -7.63
C VAL A 57 -9.69 1.44 -7.12
N ALA A 58 -8.48 1.72 -7.61
CA ALA A 58 -7.27 1.04 -7.14
C ALA A 58 -6.95 1.38 -5.67
N ILE A 59 -7.11 2.63 -5.25
CA ILE A 59 -6.94 3.07 -3.85
C ILE A 59 -7.96 2.38 -2.95
N GLU A 60 -9.24 2.35 -3.34
CA GLU A 60 -10.29 1.66 -2.57
C GLU A 60 -9.98 0.16 -2.43
N LYS A 61 -9.47 -0.49 -3.49
CA LYS A 61 -9.00 -1.88 -3.41
C LYS A 61 -7.84 -2.03 -2.44
N PHE A 62 -6.83 -1.14 -2.50
CA PHE A 62 -5.67 -1.17 -1.61
C PHE A 62 -6.09 -1.04 -0.14
N ILE A 63 -6.98 -0.10 0.18
CA ILE A 63 -7.50 0.10 1.54
C ILE A 63 -8.22 -1.16 2.02
N ASN A 64 -9.13 -1.71 1.20
CA ASN A 64 -9.84 -2.95 1.54
C ASN A 64 -8.91 -4.14 1.77
N TRP A 65 -7.83 -4.25 0.99
CA TRP A 65 -6.81 -5.28 1.18
C TRP A 65 -6.05 -5.06 2.49
N ALA A 66 -5.62 -3.82 2.77
CA ALA A 66 -4.84 -3.48 3.95
C ALA A 66 -5.66 -3.66 5.24
N ASP A 67 -6.96 -3.34 5.20
CA ASP A 67 -7.91 -3.59 6.29
C ASP A 67 -8.08 -5.09 6.57
N LYS A 68 -8.27 -5.91 5.52
CA LYS A 68 -8.36 -7.37 5.65
C LYS A 68 -7.10 -7.97 6.28
N LYS A 69 -5.94 -7.43 5.94
CA LYS A 69 -4.63 -7.86 6.47
C LYS A 69 -4.31 -7.24 7.84
N LYS A 70 -5.18 -6.36 8.36
CA LYS A 70 -4.99 -5.59 9.60
C LYS A 70 -3.72 -4.73 9.60
N LEU A 71 -3.16 -4.44 8.41
CA LEU A 71 -1.95 -3.63 8.27
C LEU A 71 -2.22 -2.16 8.64
N LEU A 72 -3.47 -1.72 8.55
CA LEU A 72 -3.90 -0.37 8.98
C LEU A 72 -4.14 -0.24 10.49
N GLN A 73 -3.90 -1.28 11.30
CA GLN A 73 -3.99 -1.19 12.77
C GLN A 73 -2.73 -0.60 13.42
N ALA A 74 -2.19 0.48 12.88
CA ALA A 74 -1.50 1.48 13.69
C ALA A 74 -2.55 2.52 14.09
N LYS A 75 -3.37 2.17 15.10
CA LYS A 75 -4.24 3.14 15.77
C LYS A 75 -3.40 4.36 16.11
N LEU A 76 -3.84 5.54 15.68
CA LEU A 76 -3.55 6.79 16.39
C LEU A 76 -3.71 6.49 17.88
N ASN A 77 -2.60 6.56 18.60
CA ASN A 77 -2.54 6.56 20.04
C ASN A 77 -3.30 7.80 20.53
N THR A 78 -4.63 7.71 20.59
CA THR A 78 -5.46 8.58 21.42
C THR A 78 -5.20 8.18 22.86
N SER A 79 -4.05 8.63 23.38
CA SER A 79 -3.86 8.81 24.80
C SER A 79 -4.90 9.83 25.24
N SER A 80 -6.11 9.42 25.60
CA SER A 80 -6.89 10.22 26.53
C SER A 80 -6.13 10.16 27.84
N LEU A 81 -5.25 11.13 28.05
CA LEU A 81 -4.79 11.42 29.40
C LEU A 81 -6.04 11.90 30.12
N ALA A 82 -6.57 11.01 30.96
CA ALA A 82 -7.25 11.43 32.17
C ALA A 82 -6.30 12.44 32.86
N ASN A 83 -6.80 13.66 33.04
CA ASN A 83 -6.54 14.59 34.13
C ASN A 83 -7.60 15.68 34.06
#